data_AF-A0AAJ8LUR7-F1
#
_entry.id   AF-A0AAJ8LUR7-F1
#
_cell.length_a   1.000
_cell.length_b   1.000
_cell.length_c   1.000
_cell.angle_alpha   90.00
_cell.angle_beta   90.00
_cell.angle_gamma   90.00
#
_symmetry.space_group_name_H-M   'P 1'
#
loop_
_entity.id
_entity.type
_entity.pdbx_description
1 polymer ?
#
loop_
_entity_poly.entity_id
_entity_poly.type
_entity_poly.pdbx_seq_one_letter_code
_entity_poly.pdbx_strand_id
1 'polypeptide(L)'
;MKRFTRRIRKKADAVWEASFHHPFIQELRSGTLPEEKMKYYVLQDGYYLSHFARVQSMAGSKAEDFFTVQRMAFHAQGSYEAEMTMHEQFAGML
;
A
#
# COMPACT_ATOMS: atom_id res chain seq x y z
N MET A 1 9.67 25.24 -14.38
CA MET A 1 10.14 24.59 -13.13
C MET A 1 9.66 23.14 -13.08
N LYS A 2 10.50 22.15 -12.70
CA LYS A 2 10.01 20.75 -12.55
C LYS A 2 9.05 20.66 -11.35
N ARG A 3 7.90 19.97 -11.50
CA ARG A 3 6.93 19.72 -10.42
C ARG A 3 7.61 19.10 -9.19
N PHE A 4 7.15 19.46 -7.99
CA PHE A 4 7.72 18.94 -6.74
C PHE A 4 7.71 17.42 -6.65
N THR A 5 6.62 16.78 -7.08
CA THR A 5 6.48 15.31 -7.13
C THR A 5 7.59 14.65 -7.95
N ARG A 6 7.97 15.23 -9.10
CA ARG A 6 9.09 14.74 -9.93
C ARG A 6 10.43 14.85 -9.21
N ARG A 7 10.62 15.89 -8.39
CA ARG A 7 11.85 16.08 -7.61
C ARG A 7 11.97 15.02 -6.51
N ILE A 8 10.88 14.72 -5.80
CA ILE A 8 10.89 13.70 -4.75
C ILE A 8 11.05 12.29 -5.36
N ARG A 9 10.34 11.97 -6.45
CA ARG A 9 10.51 10.69 -7.16
C ARG A 9 11.96 10.47 -7.60
N LYS A 10 12.60 11.50 -8.18
CA LYS A 10 14.02 11.43 -8.57
C LYS A 10 14.94 11.18 -7.38
N LYS A 11 14.68 11.80 -6.23
CA LYS A 11 15.47 11.56 -5.01
C LYS A 11 15.34 10.12 -4.50
N ALA A 12 14.20 9.47 -4.74
CA ALA A 12 13.95 8.08 -4.38
C ALA A 12 14.39 7.07 -5.47
N ASP A 13 15.05 7.51 -6.55
CA ASP A 13 15.41 6.63 -7.69
C ASP A 13 16.10 5.35 -7.22
N ALA A 14 17.11 5.45 -6.35
CA ALA A 14 17.87 4.28 -5.91
C ALA A 14 17.00 3.20 -5.25
N VAL A 15 16.12 3.58 -4.31
CA VAL A 15 15.24 2.63 -3.63
C VAL A 15 14.11 2.15 -4.53
N TRP A 16 13.60 3.02 -5.40
CA TRP A 16 12.55 2.67 -6.35
C TRP A 16 13.03 1.63 -7.36
N GLU A 17 14.20 1.85 -7.96
CA GLU A 17 14.77 0.91 -8.93
C GLU A 17 15.25 -0.39 -8.25
N ALA A 18 15.69 -0.32 -6.99
CA ALA A 18 16.02 -1.50 -6.21
C ALA A 18 14.80 -2.40 -5.96
N SER A 19 13.61 -1.83 -5.75
CA SER A 19 12.37 -2.61 -5.56
C SER A 19 12.09 -3.52 -6.75
N PHE A 20 12.36 -3.09 -7.98
CA PHE A 20 12.17 -3.93 -9.16
C PHE A 20 13.10 -5.15 -9.17
N HIS A 21 14.29 -5.04 -8.58
CA HIS A 21 15.28 -6.11 -8.53
C HIS A 21 15.24 -6.90 -7.22
N HIS A 22 14.32 -6.56 -6.31
CA HIS A 22 14.21 -7.23 -5.02
C HIS A 22 13.79 -8.69 -5.22
N PRO A 23 14.42 -9.66 -4.51
CA PRO A 23 14.14 -11.09 -4.69
C PRO A 23 12.65 -11.44 -4.59
N PHE A 24 11.93 -10.84 -3.64
CA PHE A 24 10.47 -11.04 -3.50
C PHE A 24 9.71 -10.70 -4.79
N ILE A 25 10.01 -9.57 -5.44
CA ILE A 25 9.34 -9.14 -6.66
C ILE A 25 9.75 -10.01 -7.86
N GLN A 26 11.02 -10.42 -7.93
CA GLN A 26 11.50 -11.32 -8.97
C GLN A 26 10.85 -12.70 -8.86
N GLU A 27 10.85 -13.30 -7.67
CA GLU A 27 10.22 -14.59 -7.37
C GLU A 27 8.70 -14.56 -7.60
N LEU A 28 8.03 -13.47 -7.23
CA LEU A 28 6.60 -13.27 -7.49
C LEU A 28 6.33 -13.22 -9.00
N ARG A 29 7.13 -12.46 -9.75
CA ARG A 29 7.00 -12.35 -11.21
C ARG A 29 7.25 -13.68 -11.92
N SER A 30 8.22 -14.48 -11.45
CA SER A 30 8.52 -15.80 -12.04
C SER A 30 7.58 -16.91 -11.57
N GLY A 31 6.68 -16.64 -10.62
CA GLY A 31 5.81 -17.65 -10.03
C GLY A 31 6.54 -18.66 -9.14
N THR A 32 7.74 -18.31 -8.66
CA THR A 32 8.59 -19.18 -7.83
C THR A 32 8.65 -18.74 -6.37
N LEU A 33 7.87 -17.72 -5.99
CA LEU A 33 7.77 -17.23 -4.61
C LEU A 33 7.22 -18.36 -3.73
N PRO A 34 7.94 -18.78 -2.67
CA PRO A 34 7.43 -19.76 -1.73
C PRO A 34 6.14 -19.29 -1.07
N GLU A 35 5.17 -20.19 -0.95
CA GLU A 35 3.85 -19.90 -0.39
C GLU A 35 3.94 -19.25 1.00
N GLU A 36 4.85 -19.72 1.86
CA GLU A 36 5.07 -19.16 3.20
C GLU A 36 5.54 -17.70 3.17
N LYS A 37 6.35 -17.29 2.18
CA LYS A 37 6.72 -15.87 2.02
C LYS A 37 5.51 -15.03 1.59
N MET A 38 4.63 -15.58 0.75
CA MET A 38 3.41 -14.92 0.34
C MET A 38 2.43 -14.77 1.51
N LYS A 39 2.20 -15.84 2.30
CA LYS A 39 1.38 -15.79 3.52
C LYS A 39 1.88 -14.74 4.50
N TYR A 40 3.19 -14.73 4.76
CA TYR A 40 3.79 -13.72 5.63
C TYR A 40 3.56 -12.30 5.11
N TYR A 41 3.78 -12.07 3.81
CA TYR A 41 3.52 -10.78 3.19
C TYR A 41 2.05 -10.35 3.36
N VAL A 42 1.11 -11.26 3.09
CA VAL A 42 -0.33 -11.00 3.18
C VAL A 42 -0.74 -10.57 4.60
N LEU A 43 -0.26 -11.29 5.62
CA LEU A 43 -0.51 -10.95 7.02
C LEU A 43 0.03 -9.56 7.39
N GLN A 44 1.26 -9.24 6.95
CA GLN A 44 1.87 -7.95 7.25
C GLN A 44 1.20 -6.80 6.48
N ASP A 45 0.79 -7.03 5.24
CA ASP A 45 0.11 -6.03 4.42
C ASP A 45 -1.29 -5.71 4.97
N GLY A 46 -2.03 -6.70 5.50
CA GLY A 46 -3.27 -6.47 6.24
C GLY A 46 -3.07 -5.56 7.46
N TYR A 47 -2.05 -5.84 8.29
CA TYR A 47 -1.67 -4.96 9.41
C TYR A 47 -1.34 -3.54 8.93
N TYR A 48 -0.53 -3.42 7.87
CA TYR A 48 -0.17 -2.13 7.26
C TYR A 48 -1.41 -1.35 6.78
N LEU A 49 -2.33 -1.99 6.05
CA LEU A 49 -3.54 -1.35 5.53
C LEU A 49 -4.45 -0.82 6.65
N SER A 50 -4.59 -1.57 7.76
CA SER A 50 -5.35 -1.10 8.92
C SER A 50 -4.78 0.21 9.50
N HIS A 51 -3.45 0.39 9.46
CA HIS A 51 -2.79 1.61 9.90
C HIS A 51 -2.83 2.70 8.82
N PHE A 52 -2.71 2.31 7.56
CA PHE A 52 -2.76 3.21 6.42
C PHE A 52 -4.13 3.91 6.31
N ALA A 53 -5.22 3.19 6.55
CA ALA A 53 -6.57 3.76 6.64
C ALA A 53 -6.67 4.85 7.72
N ARG A 54 -6.08 4.62 8.91
CA ARG A 54 -6.02 5.61 9.99
C ARG A 54 -5.22 6.84 9.59
N VAL A 55 -4.10 6.67 8.89
CA VAL A 55 -3.30 7.80 8.36
C VAL A 55 -4.08 8.63 7.35
N GLN A 56 -4.86 7.98 6.48
CA GLN A 56 -5.72 8.68 5.53
C GLN A 56 -6.83 9.48 6.23
N SER A 57 -7.46 8.93 7.27
CA SER A 57 -8.42 9.67 8.10
C SER A 57 -7.78 10.88 8.78
N MET A 58 -6.54 10.75 9.30
CA MET A 58 -5.79 11.88 9.87
C MET A 58 -5.39 12.93 8.83
N ALA A 59 -5.14 12.54 7.59
CA ALA A 59 -4.93 13.49 6.51
C ALA A 59 -6.23 14.24 6.17
N GLY A 60 -7.38 13.55 6.17
CA GLY A 60 -8.70 14.17 6.02
C GLY A 60 -8.97 15.22 7.09
N SER A 61 -8.65 14.96 8.36
CA SER A 61 -8.85 15.93 9.45
C SER A 61 -7.95 17.17 9.38
N LYS A 62 -6.90 17.14 8.56
CA LYS A 62 -5.97 18.26 8.33
C LYS A 62 -6.23 19.00 7.03
N ALA A 63 -7.21 18.56 6.23
CA ALA A 63 -7.52 19.18 4.95
C ALA A 63 -8.19 20.55 5.14
N GLU A 64 -7.91 21.49 4.24
CA GLU A 64 -8.41 22.87 4.31
C GLU A 64 -9.79 23.03 3.67
N ASP A 65 -10.23 22.05 2.87
CA ASP A 65 -11.47 22.11 2.11
C ASP A 65 -12.29 20.80 2.21
N PHE A 66 -13.62 20.95 2.16
CA PHE A 66 -14.54 19.82 2.29
C PHE A 66 -14.39 18.77 1.19
N PHE A 67 -14.01 19.17 -0.03
CA PHE A 67 -13.80 18.21 -1.11
C PHE A 67 -12.64 17.28 -0.76
N THR A 68 -11.51 17.82 -0.28
CA THR A 68 -10.37 17.02 0.15
C THR A 68 -10.69 16.17 1.38
N VAL A 69 -11.45 16.69 2.36
CA VAL A 69 -11.93 15.90 3.52
C VAL A 69 -12.70 14.67 3.03
N GLN A 70 -13.69 14.86 2.15
CA GLN A 70 -14.51 13.79 1.60
C GLN A 70 -13.66 12.77 0.83
N ARG A 71 -12.73 13.24 -0.01
CA ARG A 71 -11.83 12.37 -0.78
C ARG A 71 -10.96 11.50 0.11
N MET A 72 -10.41 12.06 1.19
CA MET A 72 -9.58 11.30 2.13
C MET A 72 -10.40 10.29 2.95
N ALA A 73 -11.62 10.65 3.37
CA ALA A 73 -12.53 9.72 4.02
C ALA A 73 -12.89 8.54 3.10
N PHE A 74 -13.16 8.81 1.83
CA PHE A 74 -13.43 7.77 0.82
C PHE A 74 -12.22 6.84 0.63
N HIS A 75 -11.00 7.37 0.56
CA HIS A 75 -9.81 6.52 0.47
C HIS A 75 -9.63 5.65 1.74
N ALA A 76 -9.88 6.21 2.93
CA ALA A 76 -9.75 5.49 4.19
C ALA A 76 -10.72 4.31 4.25
N GLN A 77 -11.96 4.53 3.83
CA GLN A 77 -12.95 3.47 3.66
C GLN A 77 -12.47 2.41 2.65
N GLY A 78 -12.01 2.82 1.47
CA GLY A 78 -11.51 1.88 0.47
C GLY A 78 -10.32 1.04 0.94
N SER A 79 -9.47 1.58 1.83
CA SER A 79 -8.36 0.82 2.43
C SER A 79 -8.87 -0.26 3.42
N TYR A 80 -9.93 0.02 4.17
CA TYR A 80 -10.59 -0.98 5.02
C TYR A 80 -11.30 -2.07 4.21
N GLU A 81 -12.00 -1.69 3.14
CA GLU A 81 -12.68 -2.64 2.26
C GLU A 81 -11.67 -3.59 1.59
N ALA A 82 -10.54 -3.05 1.12
CA ALA A 82 -9.45 -3.85 0.56
C ALA A 82 -8.87 -4.85 1.57
N GLU A 83 -8.71 -4.45 2.84
CA GLU A 83 -8.28 -5.34 3.91
C GLU A 83 -9.28 -6.51 4.09
N MET A 84 -10.58 -6.22 4.17
CA MET A 84 -11.61 -7.26 4.34
C MET A 84 -11.64 -8.24 3.18
N THR A 85 -11.58 -7.75 1.93
CA THR A 85 -11.51 -8.61 0.75
C THR A 85 -10.23 -9.47 0.74
N MET A 86 -9.10 -8.92 1.19
CA MET A 86 -7.87 -9.68 1.32
C MET A 86 -8.02 -10.81 2.35
N HIS A 87 -8.56 -10.52 3.53
CA HIS A 87 -8.83 -11.56 4.53
C HIS A 87 -9.74 -12.66 3.99
N GLU A 88 -10.79 -12.31 3.24
CA GLU A 88 -11.69 -13.30 2.62
C GLU A 88 -11.00 -14.17 1.57
N GLN A 89 -10.24 -13.57 0.66
CA GLN A 89 -9.57 -14.29 -0.43
C GLN A 89 -8.43 -15.19 0.06
N PHE A 90 -7.73 -14.75 1.11
CA PHE A 90 -6.57 -15.44 1.65
C PHE A 90 -6.87 -16.24 2.93
N ALA A 91 -8.12 -16.26 3.40
CA ALA A 91 -8.55 -17.06 4.55
C ALA A 91 -8.25 -18.56 4.41
N GLY A 92 -8.24 -19.09 3.18
CA GLY A 92 -7.89 -20.49 2.92
C GLY A 92 -6.37 -20.76 2.86
N MET A 93 -5.55 -19.70 2.81
CA MET A 93 -4.09 -19.79 2.84
C MET A 93 -3.51 -19.60 4.25
N LEU A 94 -4.30 -19.08 5.19
CA LEU A 94 -3.94 -18.85 6.59
C LEU A 94 -4.49 -19.97 7.48
#